data_AF-A0A9X3PTH1-F1
#
_entry.id   AF-A0A9X3PTH1-F1
#
_cell.length_a   1.000
_cell.length_b   1.000
_cell.length_c   1.000
_cell.angle_alpha   90.00
_cell.angle_beta   90.00
_cell.angle_gamma   90.00
#
_symmetry.space_group_name_H-M   'P 1'
#
loop_
_entity.id
_entity.type
_entity.pdbx_description
1 polymer ?
#
loop_
_entity_poly.entity_id
_entity_poly.type
_entity_poly.pdbx_seq_one_letter_code
_entity_poly.pdbx_strand_id
1 'polypeptide(L)'
;MRAAVSDQQGAESWRLRKGLFEVGISHYREIARGQLIGDDIGMLKLLFDTKTRELLGIHAIEDGATELVHIGQAVMAYHGKINYFVDTVFNYPTLAECYKVAALAGLNRLPRPWLPDNTPSAPTGPV
;
A
#
# COMPACT_ATOMS: atom_id res chain seq x y z
N MET A 1 -6.12 19.73 0.15
CA MET A 1 -6.03 18.33 0.59
C MET A 1 -7.24 17.57 0.05
N ARG A 2 -7.03 16.64 -0.89
CA ARG A 2 -8.09 15.80 -1.46
C ARG A 2 -7.77 14.34 -1.12
N ALA A 3 -8.77 13.61 -0.66
CA ALA A 3 -8.67 12.17 -0.48
C ALA A 3 -9.30 11.48 -1.69
N ALA A 4 -8.63 10.47 -2.23
CA ALA A 4 -9.16 9.59 -3.26
C ALA A 4 -9.10 8.15 -2.76
N VAL A 5 -10.17 7.41 -2.98
CA VAL A 5 -10.35 6.05 -2.49
C VAL A 5 -10.88 5.21 -3.63
N SER A 6 -10.35 4.00 -3.79
CA SER A 6 -11.07 2.99 -4.53
C SER A 6 -10.87 1.59 -3.96
N ASP A 7 -12.00 0.87 -3.89
CA ASP A 7 -12.14 -0.45 -3.29
C ASP A 7 -12.82 -1.38 -4.32
N GLN A 8 -12.28 -2.58 -4.53
CA GLN A 8 -12.93 -3.61 -5.34
C GLN A 8 -13.85 -4.40 -4.43
N GLN A 9 -15.17 -4.23 -4.64
CA GLN A 9 -16.27 -4.72 -3.80
C GLN A 9 -16.42 -3.87 -2.53
N GLY A 10 -17.61 -3.28 -2.35
CA GLY A 10 -17.90 -2.28 -1.32
C GLY A 10 -17.45 -2.71 0.08
N ALA A 11 -17.17 -1.71 0.94
CA ALA A 11 -16.45 -1.89 2.21
C ALA A 11 -17.07 -2.89 3.22
N GLU A 12 -18.27 -3.39 2.94
CA GLU A 12 -18.96 -4.42 3.70
C GLU A 12 -18.54 -5.84 3.28
N SER A 13 -18.17 -6.06 2.02
CA SER A 13 -17.83 -7.37 1.47
C SER A 13 -16.54 -7.96 2.07
N TRP A 14 -15.52 -7.13 2.31
CA TRP A 14 -14.29 -7.56 3.00
C TRP A 14 -14.46 -7.65 4.52
N ARG A 15 -15.43 -6.96 5.13
CA ARG A 15 -15.78 -7.17 6.54
C ARG A 15 -16.48 -8.51 6.75
N LEU A 16 -17.28 -8.93 5.77
CA LEU A 16 -18.02 -10.19 5.77
C LEU A 16 -17.13 -11.39 5.42
N ARG A 17 -16.19 -11.23 4.47
CA ARG A 17 -15.07 -12.15 4.33
C ARG A 17 -14.19 -11.93 5.56
N LYS A 18 -14.29 -12.78 6.58
CA LYS A 18 -13.28 -12.93 7.66
C LYS A 18 -11.89 -13.36 7.11
N GLY A 19 -11.50 -12.87 5.93
CA GLY A 19 -10.24 -13.08 5.26
C GLY A 19 -9.23 -12.09 5.81
N LEU A 20 -8.06 -12.63 6.14
CA LEU A 20 -6.90 -11.86 6.55
C LEU A 20 -6.48 -10.96 5.38
N PHE A 21 -6.76 -9.66 5.48
CA PHE A 21 -6.16 -8.64 4.63
C PHE A 21 -5.08 -7.93 5.44
N GLU A 22 -4.07 -7.45 4.73
CA GLU A 22 -3.03 -6.62 5.31
C GLU A 22 -2.98 -5.26 4.64
N VAL A 23 -2.32 -4.33 5.33
CA VAL A 23 -2.26 -2.93 4.90
C VAL A 23 -0.81 -2.53 4.71
N GLY A 24 -0.51 -1.86 3.61
CA GLY A 24 0.74 -1.14 3.38
C GLY A 24 0.50 0.36 3.41
N ILE A 25 1.40 1.13 4.02
CA ILE A 25 1.30 2.60 4.09
C ILE A 25 2.67 3.19 3.75
N SER A 26 2.66 4.30 3.00
CA SER A 26 3.83 5.16 2.77
C SER A 26 3.45 6.62 2.95
N HIS A 27 4.35 7.40 3.54
CA HIS A 27 4.18 8.85 3.69
C HIS A 27 5.04 9.63 2.70
N TYR A 28 4.59 10.81 2.29
CA TYR A 28 5.28 11.57 1.24
C TYR A 28 6.60 12.15 1.71
N ARG A 29 6.71 12.45 3.01
CA ARG A 29 7.97 12.80 3.67
C ARG A 29 9.08 11.74 3.51
N GLU A 30 8.71 10.50 3.18
CA GLU A 30 9.63 9.38 2.97
C GLU A 30 10.10 9.27 1.51
N ILE A 31 9.49 10.02 0.58
CA ILE A 31 9.74 9.97 -0.86
C ILE A 31 10.43 11.25 -1.34
N ALA A 32 11.37 11.11 -2.28
CA ALA A 32 12.13 12.23 -2.83
C ALA A 32 11.23 13.35 -3.38
N ARG A 33 10.18 13.00 -4.15
CA ARG A 33 9.24 13.99 -4.68
C ARG A 33 8.46 14.72 -3.59
N GLY A 34 8.03 14.01 -2.54
CA GLY A 34 7.32 14.62 -1.40
C GLY A 34 8.20 15.62 -0.65
N GLN A 35 9.46 15.28 -0.44
CA GLN A 35 10.46 16.20 0.14
C GLN A 35 10.69 17.44 -0.75
N LEU A 36 10.79 17.26 -2.07
CA LEU A 36 11.00 18.38 -3.00
C LEU A 36 9.84 19.38 -3.03
N ILE A 37 8.60 18.92 -2.85
CA ILE A 37 7.41 19.79 -2.83
C ILE A 37 7.02 20.24 -1.42
N GLY A 38 7.72 19.76 -0.39
CA GLY A 38 7.42 20.05 1.02
C GLY A 38 6.09 19.47 1.51
N ASP A 39 5.67 18.31 0.98
CA ASP A 39 4.44 17.63 1.44
C ASP A 39 4.76 16.60 2.52
N ASP A 40 4.48 16.98 3.76
CA ASP A 40 4.68 16.15 4.95
C ASP A 40 3.43 15.39 5.40
N ILE A 41 2.27 15.71 4.80
CA ILE A 41 0.96 15.20 5.25
C ILE A 41 0.47 14.09 4.32
N GLY A 42 0.90 14.12 3.06
CA GLY A 42 0.47 13.18 2.03
C GLY A 42 0.78 11.72 2.36
N MET A 43 -0.12 10.83 1.95
CA MET A 43 -0.05 9.41 2.27
C MET A 43 -0.69 8.56 1.17
N LEU A 44 -0.09 7.40 0.91
CA LEU A 44 -0.69 6.32 0.12
C LEU A 44 -0.85 5.08 1.01
N LYS A 45 -2.01 4.44 0.90
CA LYS A 45 -2.37 3.20 1.60
C LYS A 45 -2.85 2.17 0.61
N LEU A 46 -2.34 0.95 0.75
CA LEU A 46 -2.72 -0.22 -0.05
C LEU A 46 -3.36 -1.26 0.87
N LEU A 47 -4.44 -1.89 0.42
CA LEU A 47 -5.08 -3.02 1.06
C LEU A 47 -4.94 -4.23 0.14
N PHE A 48 -4.53 -5.37 0.68
CA PHE A 48 -4.33 -6.57 -0.13
C PHE A 48 -4.66 -7.84 0.65
N ASP A 49 -5.04 -8.90 -0.06
CA ASP A 49 -5.31 -10.21 0.53
C ASP A 49 -3.99 -10.89 0.94
N THR A 50 -3.89 -11.40 2.17
CA THR A 50 -2.64 -12.01 2.66
C THR A 50 -2.28 -13.32 1.96
N LYS A 51 -3.25 -14.04 1.41
CA LYS A 51 -3.05 -15.34 0.76
C LYS A 51 -2.78 -15.19 -0.71
N THR A 52 -3.67 -14.50 -1.43
CA THR A 52 -3.57 -14.35 -2.90
C THR A 52 -2.62 -13.23 -3.30
N ARG A 53 -2.38 -12.29 -2.36
CA ARG A 53 -1.66 -11.03 -2.58
C ARG A 53 -2.38 -10.07 -3.53
N GLU A 54 -3.63 -10.36 -3.87
CA GLU A 54 -4.46 -9.51 -4.74
C GLU A 54 -4.70 -8.16 -4.08
N LEU A 55 -4.60 -7.09 -4.87
CA LEU A 55 -4.85 -5.73 -4.44
C LEU A 55 -6.36 -5.51 -4.29
N LEU A 56 -6.80 -5.17 -3.09
CA LEU A 56 -8.22 -5.02 -2.73
C LEU A 56 -8.66 -3.56 -2.70
N GLY A 57 -7.75 -2.63 -2.40
CA GLY A 57 -8.07 -1.22 -2.32
C GLY A 57 -6.85 -0.31 -2.25
N ILE A 58 -7.05 0.94 -2.65
CA ILE A 58 -6.04 2.01 -2.61
C ILE A 58 -6.67 3.28 -2.08
N HIS A 59 -6.02 3.89 -1.10
CA HIS A 59 -6.39 5.19 -0.56
C HIS A 59 -5.20 6.15 -0.69
N ALA A 60 -5.42 7.32 -1.26
CA ALA A 60 -4.42 8.37 -1.35
C ALA A 60 -4.98 9.66 -0.76
N ILE A 61 -4.13 10.42 -0.08
CA ILE A 61 -4.45 11.74 0.45
C ILE A 61 -3.33 12.67 0.01
N GLU A 62 -3.63 13.60 -0.91
CA GLU A 62 -2.68 14.57 -1.46
C GLU A 62 -3.38 15.64 -2.32
N ASP A 63 -2.58 16.49 -2.97
CA ASP A 63 -3.02 17.24 -4.15
C ASP A 63 -2.63 16.43 -5.42
N GLY A 64 -3.59 16.10 -6.27
CA GLY A 64 -3.38 15.14 -7.38
C GLY A 64 -3.62 13.66 -7.04
N ALA A 65 -4.41 13.38 -5.99
CA ALA A 65 -4.73 12.02 -5.53
C ALA A 65 -5.36 11.14 -6.62
N THR A 66 -5.95 11.77 -7.63
CA THR A 66 -6.55 11.13 -8.81
C THR A 66 -5.54 10.33 -9.62
N GLU A 67 -4.34 10.87 -9.84
CA GLU A 67 -3.29 10.26 -10.65
C GLU A 67 -2.73 9.03 -9.97
N LEU A 68 -2.48 9.11 -8.66
CA LEU A 68 -2.05 7.93 -7.89
C LEU A 68 -3.15 6.88 -7.88
N VAL A 69 -4.39 7.21 -7.52
CA VAL A 69 -5.48 6.22 -7.47
C VAL A 69 -5.69 5.57 -8.84
N HIS A 70 -5.57 6.30 -9.95
CA HIS A 70 -5.73 5.75 -11.29
C HIS A 70 -4.76 4.60 -11.59
N ILE A 71 -3.49 4.70 -11.16
CA ILE A 71 -2.49 3.64 -11.36
C ILE A 71 -2.94 2.35 -10.68
N GLY A 72 -3.26 2.41 -9.39
CA GLY A 72 -3.64 1.22 -8.68
C GLY A 72 -5.03 0.73 -9.10
N GLN A 73 -5.93 1.61 -9.55
CA GLN A 73 -7.19 1.20 -10.17
C GLN A 73 -7.01 0.33 -11.40
N ALA A 74 -6.03 0.66 -12.25
CA ALA A 74 -5.68 -0.20 -13.37
C ALA A 74 -5.22 -1.58 -12.87
N VAL A 75 -4.36 -1.63 -11.84
CA VAL A 75 -3.89 -2.91 -11.26
C VAL A 75 -5.05 -3.71 -10.67
N MET A 76 -5.95 -3.07 -9.93
CA MET A 76 -7.15 -3.71 -9.37
C MET A 76 -8.05 -4.27 -10.47
N ALA A 77 -8.33 -3.49 -11.53
CA ALA A 77 -9.19 -3.91 -12.63
C ALA A 77 -8.73 -5.22 -13.32
N TYR A 78 -7.43 -5.52 -13.26
CA TYR A 78 -6.84 -6.76 -13.77
C TYR A 78 -6.54 -7.82 -12.69
N HIS A 79 -7.15 -7.70 -11.49
CA HIS A 79 -6.90 -8.60 -10.36
C HIS A 79 -5.40 -8.73 -10.01
N GLY A 80 -4.69 -7.61 -10.14
CA GLY A 80 -3.24 -7.54 -9.94
C GLY A 80 -2.84 -7.73 -8.49
N LYS A 81 -1.63 -8.24 -8.28
CA LYS A 81 -1.07 -8.48 -6.95
C LYS A 81 -0.27 -7.28 -6.46
N ILE A 82 -0.19 -7.10 -5.14
CA ILE A 82 0.64 -6.04 -4.53
C ILE A 82 2.13 -6.14 -4.93
N ASN A 83 2.60 -7.35 -5.25
CA ASN A 83 3.95 -7.57 -5.79
C ASN A 83 4.23 -6.77 -7.08
N TYR A 84 3.21 -6.48 -7.88
CA TYR A 84 3.34 -5.63 -9.06
C TYR A 84 4.06 -4.32 -8.73
N PHE A 85 3.72 -3.67 -7.62
CA PHE A 85 4.34 -2.39 -7.24
C PHE A 85 5.78 -2.52 -6.73
N VAL A 86 6.16 -3.69 -6.20
CA VAL A 86 7.54 -3.97 -5.80
C VAL A 86 8.41 -4.14 -7.04
N ASP A 87 7.92 -4.91 -8.00
CA ASP A 87 8.66 -5.32 -9.19
C ASP A 87 8.66 -4.22 -10.28
N THR A 88 7.64 -3.36 -10.29
CA THR A 88 7.53 -2.26 -11.25
C THR A 88 8.60 -1.20 -11.03
N VAL A 89 9.18 -0.72 -12.13
CA VAL A 89 10.04 0.47 -12.13
C VAL A 89 9.15 1.70 -12.22
N PHE A 90 9.13 2.49 -11.16
CA PHE A 90 8.52 3.81 -11.17
C PHE A 90 9.55 4.84 -11.62
N ASN A 91 9.07 5.85 -12.34
CA ASN A 91 9.83 7.03 -12.73
C ASN A 91 10.43 7.68 -11.46
N TYR A 92 11.54 8.42 -11.59
CA TYR A 92 12.14 9.14 -10.46
C TYR A 92 12.48 10.59 -10.87
N PRO A 93 12.17 11.62 -10.06
CA PRO A 93 11.38 11.59 -8.82
C PRO A 93 9.86 11.73 -9.09
N THR A 94 9.01 10.91 -8.46
CA THR A 94 7.53 10.99 -8.55
C THR A 94 6.84 10.49 -7.28
N LEU A 95 5.62 10.97 -7.01
CA LEU A 95 4.82 10.46 -5.88
C LEU A 95 4.37 9.00 -6.08
N ALA A 96 4.40 8.48 -7.32
CA ALA A 96 4.12 7.07 -7.57
C ALA A 96 5.14 6.11 -6.92
N GLU A 97 6.32 6.59 -6.51
CA GLU A 97 7.27 5.81 -5.69
C GLU A 97 6.65 5.32 -4.37
N CYS A 98 5.65 6.03 -3.84
CA CYS A 98 4.84 5.62 -2.69
C CYS A 98 4.29 4.20 -2.86
N TYR A 99 3.91 3.78 -4.07
CA TYR A 99 3.40 2.43 -4.32
C TYR A 99 4.39 1.35 -3.90
N LYS A 100 5.67 1.56 -4.20
CA LYS A 100 6.72 0.59 -3.86
C LYS A 100 6.95 0.54 -2.35
N VAL A 101 7.05 1.71 -1.70
CA VAL A 101 7.25 1.79 -0.25
C VAL A 101 6.05 1.20 0.50
N ALA A 102 4.83 1.55 0.11
CA ALA A 102 3.61 1.00 0.71
C ALA A 102 3.51 -0.50 0.50
N ALA A 103 3.83 -1.01 -0.70
CA ALA A 103 3.80 -2.44 -0.99
C ALA A 103 4.82 -3.22 -0.13
N LEU A 104 6.05 -2.73 -0.01
CA LEU A 104 7.06 -3.33 0.86
C LEU A 104 6.64 -3.27 2.33
N ALA A 105 6.12 -2.14 2.79
CA ALA A 105 5.63 -1.98 4.16
C ALA A 105 4.49 -2.97 4.49
N GLY A 106 3.60 -3.23 3.54
CA GLY A 106 2.52 -4.21 3.68
C GLY A 106 3.04 -5.65 3.68
N LEU A 107 3.91 -6.00 2.73
CA LEU A 107 4.49 -7.35 2.64
C LEU A 107 5.34 -7.72 3.87
N ASN A 108 6.00 -6.74 4.49
CA ASN A 108 6.79 -6.95 5.71
C ASN A 108 5.93 -7.34 6.93
N ARG A 109 4.60 -7.20 6.86
CA ARG A 109 3.67 -7.64 7.91
C ARG A 109 3.27 -9.11 7.77
N LEU A 110 3.56 -9.73 6.62
CA LEU A 110 3.27 -11.16 6.41
C LEU A 110 4.23 -12.03 7.22
N PRO A 111 3.78 -13.24 7.65
CA PRO A 111 4.65 -14.20 8.30
C PRO A 111 5.82 -14.56 7.39
N ARG A 112 7.03 -14.50 7.95
CA ARG A 112 8.25 -14.80 7.21
C ARG A 112 8.41 -16.33 7.10
N PRO A 113 8.48 -16.91 5.89
CA PRO A 113 8.52 -18.36 5.72
C PRO A 113 9.79 -19.03 6.29
N TRP A 114 10.83 -18.26 6.57
CA TRP A 114 12.08 -18.76 7.17
C TRP A 114 12.16 -18.57 8.69
N LEU A 115 11.11 -18.03 9.32
CA LEU A 115 11.08 -17.83 10.76
C LEU A 115 10.28 -18.97 11.42
N PRO A 116 10.86 -19.75 12.35
CA PRO A 116 10.12 -20.80 13.03
C PRO A 116 9.01 -20.21 13.91
N ASP A 117 7.89 -20.92 14.02
CA ASP A 117 6.62 -20.47 14.66
C ASP A 117 6.73 -20.04 16.14
N ASN A 118 7.89 -20.17 16.77
CA ASN A 118 8.11 -19.92 18.20
C ASN A 118 9.07 -18.76 18.52
N THR A 119 9.38 -17.89 17.54
CA THR A 119 10.08 -16.64 17.84
C THR A 119 9.14 -15.67 18.55
N PRO A 120 9.53 -15.11 19.72
CA PRO A 120 8.76 -14.05 20.36
C PRO A 120 8.49 -12.95 19.34
N SER A 121 7.22 -12.56 19.18
CA SER A 121 6.85 -11.41 18.36
C SER A 121 7.77 -10.24 18.70
N ALA A 122 8.48 -9.73 17.69
CA ALA A 122 9.39 -8.61 17.87
C ALA A 122 8.71 -7.49 18.68
N PRO A 123 9.41 -6.82 19.60
CA PRO A 123 8.80 -5.77 20.41
C PRO A 123 8.19 -4.69 19.50
N THR A 124 6.88 -4.56 19.57
CA THR A 124 6.10 -3.51 18.92
C THR A 124 6.28 -2.21 19.71
N GLY A 125 7.27 -1.39 19.37
CA GLY A 125 7.46 -0.05 19.96
C GLY A 125 8.85 0.56 19.68
N PRO A 126 8.97 1.90 19.63
CA PRO A 126 9.95 2.59 18.80
C PRO A 126 11.35 2.61 19.40
N VAL A 127 12.36 2.62 18.51
CA VAL A 127 13.69 3.17 18.80
C VAL A 127 13.67 4.68 18.66
#